data_AF-A0A841ZUA0-F1
#
_entry.id   AF-A0A841ZUA0-F1
#
_cell.length_a   1.000
_cell.length_b   1.000
_cell.length_c   1.000
_cell.angle_alpha   90.00
_cell.angle_beta   90.00
_cell.angle_gamma   90.00
#
_symmetry.space_group_name_H-M   'P 1'
#
loop_
_entity.id
_entity.type
_entity.pdbx_description
1 polymer ?
#
loop_
_entity_poly.entity_id
_entity_poly.type
_entity_poly.pdbx_seq_one_letter_code
_entity_poly.pdbx_strand_id
1 'polypeptide(L)'
;MEQKPFRGLRILIATLLGIAALFMIGNMVMMREPLTFSVLWHWVFIIGFLAISFINLRAKSFVGTSIGLSGFAICLTSLIVMAL
;
A
#
# COMPACT_ATOMS: atom_id res chain seq x y z
N MET A 1 -14.47 -25.27 12.61
CA MET A 1 -14.24 -25.42 11.16
C MET A 1 -13.39 -24.24 10.71
N GLU A 2 -12.08 -24.43 10.63
CA GLU A 2 -11.15 -23.37 10.22
C GLU A 2 -11.31 -23.18 8.70
N GLN A 3 -12.07 -22.16 8.29
CA GLN A 3 -12.26 -21.84 6.88
C GLN A 3 -10.91 -21.38 6.32
N LYS A 4 -10.15 -22.29 5.69
CA LYS A 4 -8.98 -21.93 4.88
C LYS A 4 -9.47 -20.92 3.84
N PRO A 5 -9.07 -19.64 3.89
CA PRO A 5 -9.54 -18.68 2.92
C PRO A 5 -9.11 -19.16 1.54
N PHE A 6 -10.09 -19.37 0.67
CA PHE A 6 -9.91 -19.87 -0.69
C PHE A 6 -8.82 -19.05 -1.39
N ARG A 7 -7.89 -19.73 -2.06
CA ARG A 7 -6.76 -19.11 -2.77
C ARG A 7 -7.23 -18.01 -3.73
N GLY A 8 -8.42 -18.17 -4.33
CA GLY A 8 -9.08 -17.16 -5.16
C GLY A 8 -9.47 -15.88 -4.41
N LEU A 9 -9.98 -15.99 -3.18
CA LEU A 9 -10.34 -14.81 -2.37
C LEU A 9 -9.11 -13.97 -2.01
N ARG A 10 -7.98 -14.63 -1.70
CA ARG A 10 -6.71 -13.95 -1.41
C ARG A 10 -6.19 -13.16 -2.63
N ILE A 11 -6.28 -13.76 -3.82
CA ILE A 11 -5.91 -13.12 -5.07
C ILE A 11 -6.84 -11.93 -5.34
N LEU A 12 -8.15 -12.11 -5.18
CA LEU A 12 -9.13 -11.04 -5.36
C LEU A 12 -8.83 -9.83 -4.46
N ILE A 13 -8.59 -10.07 -3.17
CA ILE A 13 -8.25 -9.00 -2.21
C ILE A 13 -6.98 -8.26 -2.62
N ALA A 14 -5.91 -8.99 -2.97
CA ALA A 14 -4.65 -8.39 -3.41
C ALA A 14 -4.82 -7.55 -4.70
N THR A 15 -5.60 -8.05 -5.66
CA THR A 15 -5.90 -7.33 -6.90
C THR A 15 -6.71 -6.06 -6.64
N LEU A 16 -7.76 -6.13 -5.80
CA LEU A 16 -8.57 -4.96 -5.45
C LEU A 16 -7.73 -3.89 -4.74
N LEU A 17 -6.84 -4.30 -3.84
CA LEU A 17 -5.87 -3.40 -3.20
C LEU A 17 -4.94 -2.73 -4.22
N GLY A 18 -4.41 -3.49 -5.17
CA GLY A 18 -3.58 -2.94 -6.24
C GLY A 18 -4.31 -1.90 -7.09
N ILE A 19 -5.56 -2.19 -7.49
CA ILE A 19 -6.39 -1.27 -8.26
C ILE A 19 -6.69 0.01 -7.45
N ALA A 20 -7.10 -0.13 -6.18
CA ALA A 20 -7.37 1.01 -5.32
C ALA A 20 -6.12 1.89 -5.13
N ALA A 21 -4.95 1.27 -4.96
CA ALA A 21 -3.69 2.00 -4.84
C ALA A 21 -3.34 2.76 -6.13
N LEU A 22 -3.46 2.12 -7.30
CA LEU A 22 -3.23 2.78 -8.58
C LEU A 22 -4.21 3.94 -8.80
N PHE A 23 -5.47 3.78 -8.44
CA PHE A 23 -6.47 4.84 -8.53
C PHE A 23 -6.11 6.04 -7.64
N MET A 24 -5.74 5.81 -6.37
CA MET A 24 -5.30 6.88 -5.48
C MET A 24 -4.04 7.58 -6.00
N ILE A 25 -3.05 6.81 -6.47
CA ILE A 25 -1.81 7.34 -7.07
C ILE A 25 -2.13 8.23 -8.26
N GLY A 26 -2.95 7.75 -9.20
CA GLY A 26 -3.36 8.51 -10.38
C GLY A 26 -4.09 9.79 -10.00
N ASN A 27 -5.03 9.72 -9.05
CA ASN A 27 -5.78 10.87 -8.59
C ASN A 27 -4.87 11.94 -7.93
N MET A 28 -3.96 11.53 -7.04
CA MET A 28 -3.01 12.44 -6.39
C MET A 28 -2.12 13.15 -7.41
N VAL A 29 -1.61 12.42 -8.41
CA VAL A 29 -0.75 13.00 -9.45
C VAL A 29 -1.53 13.96 -10.36
N MET A 30 -2.75 13.61 -10.75
CA MET A 30 -3.58 14.45 -11.64
C MET A 30 -4.06 15.73 -10.95
N MET A 31 -4.51 15.64 -9.69
CA MET A 31 -5.01 16.79 -8.93
C MET A 31 -3.90 17.60 -8.29
N ARG A 32 -2.65 17.09 -8.26
CA ARG A 32 -1.53 17.62 -7.49
C ARG A 32 -1.87 17.81 -6.00
N GLU A 33 -2.75 16.95 -5.50
CA GLU A 33 -3.16 16.94 -4.10
C GLU A 33 -2.53 15.73 -3.42
N PRO A 34 -1.45 15.93 -2.63
CA PRO A 34 -0.89 14.84 -1.84
C PRO A 34 -1.80 14.49 -0.65
N LEU A 35 -1.49 13.40 0.04
CA LEU A 35 -2.14 13.08 1.32
C LEU A 35 -1.86 14.20 2.32
N THR A 36 -2.89 14.58 3.09
CA THR A 36 -2.87 15.68 4.06
C THR A 36 -2.14 15.36 5.38
N PHE A 37 -1.16 14.47 5.34
CA PHE A 37 -0.32 14.15 6.50
C PHE A 37 0.94 15.01 6.52
N SER A 38 1.49 15.28 7.71
CA SER A 38 2.80 15.92 7.82
C SER A 38 3.90 15.06 7.18
N VAL A 39 5.01 15.69 6.77
CA VAL A 39 6.19 14.99 6.21
C VAL A 39 6.74 13.93 7.17
N LEU A 40 6.78 14.22 8.47
CA LEU A 40 7.22 13.26 9.49
C LEU A 40 6.35 12.00 9.49
N TRP A 41 5.02 12.18 9.43
CA TRP A 41 4.07 11.07 9.38
C TRP A 41 4.22 10.21 8.12
N HIS A 42 4.51 10.81 6.97
CA HIS A 42 4.80 10.06 5.74
C HIS A 42 5.99 9.10 5.92
N TRP A 43 7.08 9.57 6.53
CA TRP A 43 8.25 8.73 6.81
C TRP A 43 7.94 7.59 7.78
N VAL A 44 7.15 7.87 8.83
CA VAL A 44 6.69 6.83 9.77
C VAL A 44 5.89 5.75 9.04
N PHE A 45 4.96 6.15 8.16
CA PHE A 45 4.18 5.19 7.37
C PHE A 45 5.04 4.41 6.38
N ILE A 46 5.97 5.05 5.68
CA ILE A 46 6.90 4.39 4.75
C ILE A 46 7.69 3.29 5.46
N ILE A 47 8.29 3.60 6.61
CA ILE A 47 9.07 2.63 7.40
C ILE A 47 8.15 1.50 7.89
N GLY A 48 6.95 1.83 8.37
CA GLY A 48 5.95 0.85 8.82
C GLY A 48 5.52 -0.11 7.70
N PHE A 49 5.22 0.42 6.51
CA PHE A 49 4.84 -0.38 5.35
C PHE A 49 5.99 -1.25 4.84
N LEU A 50 7.24 -0.76 4.86
CA LEU A 50 8.41 -1.56 4.55
C LEU A 50 8.60 -2.71 5.55
N ALA A 51 8.48 -2.43 6.85
CA ALA A 51 8.60 -3.45 7.89
C ALA A 51 7.50 -4.52 7.78
N ILE A 52 6.24 -4.11 7.60
CA ILE A 52 5.11 -5.03 7.40
C ILE A 52 5.29 -5.85 6.12
N SER A 53 5.73 -5.23 5.02
CA SER A 53 6.02 -5.92 3.77
C SER A 53 7.08 -6.99 3.99
N PHE A 54 8.17 -6.66 4.68
CA PHE A 54 9.27 -7.59 4.97
C PHE A 54 8.83 -8.77 5.83
N ILE A 55 8.06 -8.52 6.90
CA ILE A 55 7.49 -9.57 7.76
C ILE A 55 6.59 -10.50 6.94
N ASN A 56 5.72 -9.93 6.08
CA ASN A 56 4.80 -10.72 5.26
C ASN A 56 5.51 -11.48 4.13
N LEU A 57 6.58 -10.92 3.56
CA LEU A 57 7.47 -11.60 2.63
C LEU A 57 8.08 -12.84 3.26
N ARG A 58 8.64 -12.70 4.48
CA ARG A 58 9.18 -13.83 5.26
C ARG A 58 8.12 -14.88 5.56
N ALA A 59 6.90 -14.47 5.89
CA ALA A 59 5.76 -15.35 6.14
C ALA A 59 5.14 -15.96 4.87
N LYS A 60 5.66 -15.64 3.67
CA LYS A 60 5.09 -16.03 2.37
C LYS A 60 3.61 -15.64 2.21
N SER A 61 3.20 -14.55 2.88
CA SER A 61 1.85 -13.99 2.85
C SER A 61 1.74 -13.01 1.69
N PHE A 62 1.17 -13.46 0.57
CA PHE A 62 0.99 -12.63 -0.61
C PHE A 62 0.08 -11.42 -0.37
N VAL A 63 -0.99 -11.63 0.41
CA VAL A 63 -1.95 -10.56 0.72
C VAL A 63 -1.30 -9.50 1.63
N GLY A 64 -0.60 -9.92 2.68
CA GLY A 64 0.07 -8.95 3.56
C GLY A 64 1.20 -8.19 2.87
N THR A 65 1.92 -8.86 1.96
CA THR A 65 2.97 -8.21 1.16
C THR A 65 2.38 -7.18 0.20
N SER A 66 1.26 -7.48 -0.46
CA SER A 66 0.58 -6.53 -1.35
C SER A 66 0.02 -5.33 -0.59
N ILE A 67 -0.56 -5.51 0.60
CA ILE A 67 -0.99 -4.40 1.47
C ILE A 67 0.18 -3.46 1.77
N GLY A 68 1.31 -4.02 2.22
CA GLY A 68 2.48 -3.23 2.57
C GLY A 68 3.07 -2.49 1.36
N LEU A 69 3.21 -3.16 0.21
CA LEU A 69 3.72 -2.52 -1.01
C LEU A 69 2.78 -1.43 -1.55
N SER A 70 1.47 -1.67 -1.52
CA SER A 70 0.46 -0.67 -1.92
C SER A 70 0.52 0.57 -1.03
N GLY A 71 0.55 0.40 0.30
CA GLY A 71 0.68 1.52 1.23
C GLY A 71 1.98 2.29 1.06
N PHE A 72 3.10 1.58 0.87
CA PHE A 72 4.39 2.19 0.57
C PHE A 72 4.34 3.03 -0.71
N ALA A 73 3.81 2.49 -1.80
CA ALA A 73 3.72 3.19 -3.08
C ALA A 73 2.87 4.48 -2.96
N ILE A 74 1.72 4.39 -2.30
CA ILE A 74 0.82 5.55 -2.06
C ILE A 74 1.56 6.65 -1.26
N CYS A 75 2.22 6.30 -0.16
CA CYS A 75 2.95 7.28 0.65
C CYS A 75 4.14 7.89 -0.10
N LEU A 76 4.86 7.09 -0.90
CA LEU A 76 5.97 7.56 -1.70
C LEU A 76 5.49 8.52 -2.81
N THR A 77 4.43 8.17 -3.53
CA THR A 77 3.80 9.06 -4.51
C THR A 77 3.36 10.36 -3.86
N SER A 78 2.73 10.31 -2.69
CA SER A 78 2.30 11.51 -1.97
C SER A 78 3.47 12.45 -1.66
N LEU A 79 4.61 11.91 -1.21
CA LEU A 79 5.82 12.73 -1.00
C LEU A 79 6.35 13.34 -2.29
N ILE A 80 6.34 12.58 -3.40
CA ILE A 80 6.76 13.08 -4.71
C ILE A 80 5.86 14.23 -5.16
N VAL A 81 4.54 14.07 -5.03
CA VAL A 81 3.55 15.12 -5.40
C VAL A 81 3.71 16.34 -4.51
N MET A 82 3.96 16.17 -3.21
CA MET A 82 4.20 17.29 -2.29
C MET A 82 5.49 18.07 -2.61
N ALA A 83 6.45 17.44 -3.29
CA ALA A 83 7.71 18.05 -3.67
C ALA A 83 7.69 18.73 -5.06
N LEU A 84 6.63 18.52 -5.86
CA LEU A 84 6.46 19.06 -7.22
C LEU A 84 5.55 20.29 -7.25
#